data_AF-A0A955Q0K0-F1
#
_entry.id   AF-A0A955Q0K0-F1
#
_cell.length_a   1.000
_cell.length_b   1.000
_cell.length_c   1.000
_cell.angle_alpha   90.00
_cell.angle_beta   90.00
_cell.angle_gamma   90.00
#
_symmetry.space_group_name_H-M   'P 1'
#
loop_
_entity.id
_entity.type
_entity.pdbx_description
1 polymer ?
#
loop_
_entity_poly.entity_id
_entity_poly.type
_entity_poly.pdbx_seq_one_letter_code
_entity_poly.pdbx_strand_id
1 'polypeptide(L)' 'MTPRFSLSTHTFREQAPIPGTSGEFSRIIMQIALGGKLIAQDLRKAGLSQFLGSTGLMNVQGEEVQKLDERAN' A
#
# COMPACT_ATOMS: atom_id res chain seq x y z
N MET A 1 6.13 6.74 -27.17
CA MET A 1 5.42 5.76 -26.32
C MET A 1 6.22 5.57 -25.05
N THR A 2 5.67 5.87 -23.88
CA THR A 2 6.34 5.67 -22.59
C THR A 2 6.28 4.18 -22.25
N PRO A 3 7.41 3.48 -22.05
CA PRO A 3 7.41 2.06 -21.73
C PRO A 3 6.78 1.84 -20.35
N ARG A 4 5.83 0.90 -20.27
CA ARG A 4 5.15 0.55 -19.02
C ARG A 4 5.86 -0.64 -18.37
N PHE A 5 6.56 -0.38 -17.27
CA PHE A 5 7.18 -1.41 -16.44
C PHE A 5 6.32 -1.71 -15.22
N SER A 6 6.37 -2.95 -14.73
CA SER A 6 5.88 -3.25 -13.38
C SER A 6 6.83 -2.64 -12.35
N LEU A 7 6.35 -2.41 -11.13
CA LEU A 7 7.18 -1.95 -10.03
C LEU A 7 8.35 -2.93 -9.77
N SER A 8 8.11 -4.24 -9.87
CA SER A 8 9.18 -5.25 -9.70
C SER A 8 10.26 -5.14 -10.77
N THR A 9 9.87 -5.00 -12.04
CA THR A 9 10.82 -4.84 -13.15
C THR A 9 11.59 -3.53 -13.04
N HIS A 10 10.93 -2.44 -12.65
CA HIS A 10 11.61 -1.17 -12.43
C HIS A 10 12.63 -1.27 -11.29
N THR A 11 12.21 -1.74 -10.11
CA THR A 11 13.09 -1.86 -8.94
C THR A 11 14.29 -2.78 -9.19
N PHE A 12 14.11 -3.89 -9.92
CA PHE A 12 15.21 -4.78 -10.27
C PHE A 12 16.19 -4.14 -11.26
N ARG A 13 15.71 -3.40 -12.26
CA ARG A 13 16.57 -2.71 -13.23
C ARG A 13 17.41 -1.62 -12.58
N GLU A 14 16.86 -0.90 -11.61
CA GLU A 14 17.59 0.14 -10.87
C GLU A 14 18.64 -0.45 -9.93
N GLN A 15 18.44 -1.66 -9.38
CA GLN A 15 19.40 -2.32 -8.49
C GLN A 15 20.48 -3.11 -9.24
N ALA A 16 20.19 -3.63 -10.44
CA ALA A 16 21.11 -4.43 -11.25
C ALA A 16 22.52 -3.82 -11.47
N PRO A 17 22.70 -2.49 -11.66
CA PRO A 17 24.03 -1.91 -11.85
C PRO A 17 24.82 -1.69 -10.55
N ILE A 18 24.23 -1.89 -9.37
CA ILE A 18 24.87 -1.63 -8.08
C ILE A 18 25.58 -2.90 -7.58
N PRO A 19 26.93 -2.92 -7.49
CA PRO A 19 27.65 -4.09 -7.01
C PRO A 19 27.34 -4.37 -5.53
N GLY A 20 27.14 -5.64 -5.18
CA GLY A 20 26.93 -6.05 -3.78
C GLY A 20 25.51 -5.85 -3.24
N THR A 21 24.52 -5.54 -4.08
CA THR A 21 23.12 -5.49 -3.65
C THR A 21 22.61 -6.86 -3.19
N SER A 22 22.11 -6.93 -1.96
CA SER A 22 21.50 -8.13 -1.37
C SER A 22 20.07 -8.40 -1.83
N GLY A 23 19.41 -7.40 -2.47
CA GLY A 23 18.00 -7.47 -2.84
C GLY A 23 17.01 -7.14 -1.70
N GLU A 24 17.49 -6.82 -0.50
CA GLU A 24 16.63 -6.47 0.64
C GLU A 24 15.76 -5.24 0.36
N PHE A 25 16.30 -4.23 -0.32
CA PHE A 25 15.51 -3.07 -0.72
C PHE A 25 14.36 -3.47 -1.68
N SER A 26 14.64 -4.34 -2.67
CA SER A 26 13.58 -4.89 -3.54
C SER A 26 12.50 -5.60 -2.74
N ARG A 27 12.89 -6.38 -1.74
CA ARG A 27 11.97 -7.12 -0.87
C ARG A 27 11.06 -6.19 -0.07
N ILE A 28 11.60 -5.15 0.55
CA ILE A 28 10.81 -4.14 1.29
C ILE A 28 9.80 -3.45 0.37
N ILE A 29 10.24 -3.00 -0.81
CA ILE A 29 9.35 -2.32 -1.77
C ILE A 29 8.23 -3.26 -2.25
N MET A 30 8.52 -4.54 -2.46
CA MET A 30 7.48 -5.52 -2.82
C MET A 30 6.48 -5.76 -1.68
N GLN A 31 6.91 -5.76 -0.43
CA GLN A 31 6.00 -5.89 0.72
C GLN A 31 5.06 -4.69 0.84
N ILE A 32 5.58 -3.47 0.69
CA ILE A 32 4.77 -2.24 0.68
C ILE A 32 3.75 -2.29 -0.46
N ALA A 33 4.18 -2.68 -1.66
CA ALA A 33 3.30 -2.80 -2.82
C ALA A 33 2.20 -3.85 -2.62
N LEU A 34 2.50 -4.95 -1.92
CA LEU A 34 1.52 -5.96 -1.55
C LEU A 34 0.50 -5.40 -0.55
N GLY A 35 0.95 -4.72 0.51
CA GLY A 35 0.07 -4.07 1.48
C GLY A 35 -0.90 -3.09 0.82
N GLY A 36 -0.39 -2.23 -0.06
CA GLY A 36 -1.23 -1.31 -0.84
C GLY A 36 -2.27 -2.01 -1.73
N LYS A 37 -1.91 -3.14 -2.35
CA LYS A 37 -2.86 -3.94 -3.14
C LYS A 37 -3.96 -4.57 -2.27
N LEU A 38 -3.62 -5.02 -1.06
CA LEU A 38 -4.57 -5.58 -0.10
C LEU A 38 -5.55 -4.51 0.38
N ILE A 39 -5.04 -3.33 0.80
CA ILE A 39 -5.89 -2.18 1.17
C ILE A 39 -6.81 -1.80 0.01
N ALA A 40 -6.28 -1.69 -1.20
CA ALA A 40 -7.10 -1.36 -2.36
C ALA A 40 -8.14 -2.45 -2.68
N GLN A 41 -7.84 -3.73 -2.42
CA GLN A 41 -8.81 -4.82 -2.56
C GLN A 41 -9.91 -4.71 -1.52
N ASP A 42 -9.56 -4.42 -0.27
CA ASP A 42 -10.51 -4.22 0.81
C ASP A 42 -11.40 -3.01 0.55
N LEU A 43 -10.83 -1.90 0.08
CA LEU A 43 -11.57 -0.71 -0.36
C LEU A 43 -12.56 -1.01 -1.49
N ARG A 44 -12.15 -1.80 -2.50
CA ARG A 44 -13.06 -2.18 -3.60
C ARG A 44 -14.22 -3.05 -3.12
N LYS A 45 -13.99 -3.96 -2.18
CA LYS A 45 -15.05 -4.77 -1.54
C LYS A 45 -15.94 -3.92 -0.64
N ALA A 46 -15.34 -2.98 0.08
CA ALA A 46 -15.98 -2.04 0.98
C ALA A 46 -16.87 -1.02 0.26
N GLY A 47 -16.47 -0.57 -0.94
CA GLY A 47 -17.30 0.26 -1.82
C GLY A 47 -18.57 -0.45 -2.33
N LEU A 48 -18.62 -1.78 -2.26
CA LEU A 48 -19.81 -2.60 -2.54
C LEU A 48 -20.63 -2.92 -1.27
N SER A 49 -20.14 -2.57 -0.07
CA SER A 49 -20.80 -2.88 1.20
C SER A 49 -20.54 -1.79 2.26
N GLN A 50 -21.35 -0.72 2.30
CA GLN A 50 -21.57 0.19 3.45
C GLN A 50 -20.36 0.62 4.35
N PHE A 51 -19.13 0.77 3.84
CA PHE A 51 -17.95 1.16 4.65
C PHE A 51 -17.67 2.66 4.74
N LEU A 52 -18.47 3.50 4.06
CA LEU A 52 -18.44 4.95 4.23
C LEU A 52 -19.22 5.31 5.51
N GLY A 53 -18.52 5.75 6.55
CA GLY A 53 -19.12 6.21 7.81
C GLY A 53 -18.13 6.22 8.95
N SER A 54 -18.31 7.16 9.88
CA SER A 54 -17.47 7.29 11.05
C SER A 54 -17.65 6.12 12.02
N THR A 55 -16.61 5.82 12.79
CA THR A 55 -16.67 4.85 13.89
C THR A 55 -17.36 5.44 15.13
N GLY A 56 -17.56 6.76 15.16
CA GLY A 56 -18.00 7.50 16.35
C GLY A 56 -16.92 7.68 17.40
N LEU A 57 -15.68 7.28 17.11
CA LEU A 57 -14.52 7.40 18.00
C LEU A 57 -13.62 8.54 17.53
N MET A 58 -13.01 9.26 18.47
CA MET A 58 -11.97 10.26 18.20
C MET A 58 -10.58 9.67 18.43
N ASN A 59 -9.64 9.93 17.52
CA ASN A 59 -8.24 9.61 17.74
C ASN A 59 -7.60 10.59 18.74
N VAL A 60 -6.34 10.31 19.12
CA VAL A 60 -5.56 11.15 20.03
C VAL A 60 -5.25 12.54 19.46
N GLN A 61 -5.49 12.75 18.16
CA GLN A 61 -5.39 14.03 17.47
C GLN A 61 -6.71 14.81 17.43
N GLY A 62 -7.81 14.26 17.97
CA GLY A 62 -9.13 14.90 17.99
C GLY A 62 -9.88 14.83 16.67
N GLU A 63 -9.50 13.93 15.76
CA GLU A 63 -10.18 13.67 14.50
C GLU A 63 -11.12 12.47 14.63
N GLU A 64 -12.26 12.53 13.94
CA GLU A 64 -13.23 11.43 13.91
C GLU A 64 -12.67 10.29 13.06
N VAL A 65 -12.44 9.14 13.70
CA VAL A 65 -11.82 7.96 13.10
C VAL A 65 -12.76 7.38 12.05
N GLN A 66 -12.25 7.20 10.83
CA GLN A 66 -12.99 6.49 9.81
C GLN A 66 -12.82 4.98 10.05
N LYS A 67 -13.85 4.18 9.74
CA LYS A 67 -13.78 2.72 9.85
C LYS A 67 -12.63 2.10 9.04
N LEU A 68 -12.12 2.85 8.06
CA LEU A 68 -10.98 2.47 7.26
C LEU A 68 -9.65 2.61 8.02
N ASP A 69 -9.52 3.64 8.87
CA ASP A 69 -8.29 3.89 9.63
C ASP A 69 -8.04 2.79 10.66
N GLU A 70 -9.10 2.24 11.27
CA GLU A 70 -9.01 1.10 12.19
C GLU A 70 -8.55 -0.20 11.51
N ARG A 71 -8.91 -0.43 10.24
CA ARG A 71 -8.48 -1.64 9.49
C ARG A 71 -7.09 -1.51 8.88
N ALA A 72 -6.61 -0.28 8.70
CA ALA A 72 -5.28 -0.02 8.14
C ALA A 72 -4.17 -0.09 9.20
N ASN A 73 -4.51 -0.10 10.48
CA ASN A 73 -3.62 -0.18 11.64
C ASN A 73 -3.38 -1.64 12.07
#